data_AF-A0A5B8UWM3-F1
#
_entry.id   AF-A0A5B8UWM3-F1
#
_cell.length_a   1.000
_cell.length_b   1.000
_cell.length_c   1.000
_cell.angle_alpha   90.00
_cell.angle_beta   90.00
_cell.angle_gamma   90.00
#
_symmetry.space_group_name_H-M   'P 1'
#
loop_
_entity.id
_entity.type
_entity.pdbx_description
1 polymer ?
#
loop_
_entity_poly.entity_id
_entity_poly.type
_entity_poly.pdbx_seq_one_letter_code
_entity_poly.pdbx_strand_id
1 'polypeptide(L)'
;MEVHHHPQLEHKPKPWKEYLLEYFMIFLAVMTGFFAESYREHLSERSKEHEYAVNLKKDLVSDTANINFWIPALMTRIAKFDTLINYLEASGPVKNGSNMYYLARLSTRNQVFEPRDNTILEMKSSGNLRLIHNREIVNGLMDYEKVVQEYRNLQDIEQKEDVLSYPLLGQLFDAKIFNQMVSVKTSELTAQEYAGGSTNNLVMPPGNPQLISNDKEKINMLIYYIHQRKSSFMGEIRRLTVQKTVDTALISKINYEYKLNNE
;
A
#
# COMPACT_ATOMS: atom_id res chain seq x y z
N MET A 1 -59.72 -41.69 -44.22
CA MET A 1 -59.26 -41.01 -42.99
C MET A 1 -58.13 -41.86 -42.44
N GLU A 2 -56.93 -41.30 -42.40
CA GLU A 2 -55.73 -42.00 -41.96
C GLU A 2 -55.86 -42.36 -40.49
N VAL A 3 -55.77 -43.65 -40.20
CA VAL A 3 -55.86 -44.21 -38.85
C VAL A 3 -54.47 -44.11 -38.24
N HIS A 4 -54.27 -43.14 -37.36
CA HIS A 4 -53.05 -43.05 -36.57
C HIS A 4 -52.95 -44.28 -35.65
N HIS A 5 -52.02 -45.20 -35.95
CA HIS A 5 -51.61 -46.23 -35.02
C HIS A 5 -50.87 -45.56 -33.84
N HIS A 6 -51.58 -45.36 -32.73
CA HIS A 6 -50.92 -45.14 -31.46
C HIS A 6 -50.13 -46.40 -31.11
N PRO A 7 -48.83 -46.31 -30.76
CA PRO A 7 -48.08 -47.45 -30.25
C PRO A 7 -48.79 -47.93 -28.99
N GLN A 8 -49.31 -49.16 -29.00
CA GLN A 8 -49.76 -49.82 -27.79
C GLN A 8 -48.52 -50.07 -26.92
N LEU A 9 -48.23 -49.13 -26.03
CA LEU A 9 -47.34 -49.36 -24.90
C LEU A 9 -48.06 -50.36 -24.00
N GLU A 10 -47.84 -51.66 -24.23
CA GLU A 10 -48.19 -52.70 -23.27
C GLU A 10 -47.44 -52.41 -21.97
N HIS A 11 -48.07 -51.68 -21.05
CA HIS A 11 -47.60 -51.54 -19.68
C HIS A 11 -47.82 -52.87 -18.95
N LYS A 12 -46.96 -53.86 -19.20
CA LYS A 12 -46.81 -54.97 -18.26
C LYS A 12 -46.32 -54.36 -16.94
N PRO A 13 -47.02 -54.58 -15.81
CA PRO A 13 -46.58 -54.05 -14.53
C PRO A 13 -45.18 -54.59 -14.24
N LYS A 14 -44.21 -53.68 -14.09
CA LYS A 14 -42.83 -54.07 -13.80
C LYS A 14 -42.78 -54.74 -12.42
N PRO A 15 -41.98 -55.79 -12.23
CA PRO A 15 -41.77 -56.36 -10.91
C PRO A 15 -41.22 -55.28 -9.97
N TRP A 16 -41.70 -55.24 -8.73
CA TRP A 16 -41.35 -54.19 -7.74
C TRP A 16 -39.83 -53.95 -7.58
N LYS A 17 -39.02 -54.99 -7.79
CA LYS A 17 -37.55 -54.92 -7.76
C LYS A 17 -36.98 -54.00 -8.84
N GLU A 18 -37.60 -53.93 -10.01
CA GLU A 18 -37.20 -53.02 -11.09
C GLU A 18 -37.46 -51.56 -10.72
N TYR A 19 -38.61 -51.25 -10.11
CA TYR A 19 -38.90 -49.90 -9.60
C TYR A 19 -37.90 -49.47 -8.52
N LEU A 20 -37.51 -50.40 -7.63
CA LEU A 20 -36.49 -50.11 -6.61
C LEU A 20 -35.12 -49.84 -7.25
N LEU A 21 -34.73 -50.63 -8.26
CA LEU A 21 -33.47 -50.41 -9.00
C LEU A 21 -33.48 -49.10 -9.79
N GLU A 22 -34.60 -48.75 -10.42
CA GLU A 22 -34.77 -47.46 -11.12
C GLU A 22 -34.66 -46.28 -10.15
N TYR A 23 -35.30 -46.38 -8.97
CA TYR A 23 -35.14 -45.40 -7.90
C TYR A 23 -33.67 -45.27 -7.48
N PHE A 24 -32.99 -46.39 -7.20
CA PHE A 24 -31.57 -46.36 -6.82
C PHE A 24 -30.67 -45.79 -7.92
N MET A 25 -30.95 -46.09 -9.19
CA MET A 25 -30.19 -45.55 -10.32
C MET A 25 -30.30 -44.03 -10.39
N ILE A 26 -31.53 -43.49 -10.32
CA ILE A 26 -31.77 -42.03 -10.36
C ILE A 26 -31.22 -41.37 -9.09
N PHE A 27 -31.47 -41.96 -7.92
CA PHE A 27 -30.95 -41.48 -6.65
C PHE A 27 -29.43 -41.41 -6.65
N LEU A 28 -28.74 -42.47 -7.08
CA LEU A 28 -27.29 -42.48 -7.18
C LEU A 28 -26.79 -41.47 -8.20
N ALA A 29 -27.45 -41.32 -9.35
CA ALA A 29 -27.06 -40.33 -10.36
C ALA A 29 -27.10 -38.89 -9.80
N VAL A 30 -28.17 -38.53 -9.10
CA VAL A 30 -28.30 -37.20 -8.48
C VAL A 30 -27.32 -37.02 -7.31
N MET A 31 -27.21 -38.02 -6.44
CA MET A 31 -26.33 -38.00 -5.27
C MET A 31 -24.86 -37.90 -5.67
N THR A 32 -24.41 -38.69 -6.66
CA THR A 32 -23.03 -38.64 -7.16
C THR A 32 -22.74 -37.34 -7.89
N GLY A 33 -23.70 -36.79 -8.64
CA GLY A 33 -23.59 -35.47 -9.25
C GLY A 33 -23.35 -34.38 -8.21
N PHE A 34 -24.09 -34.39 -7.10
CA PHE A 34 -23.91 -33.46 -5.99
C PHE A 34 -22.54 -33.62 -5.31
N PHE A 35 -22.10 -34.86 -5.04
CA PHE A 35 -20.77 -35.10 -4.45
C PHE A 35 -19.63 -34.72 -5.38
N ALA A 36 -19.74 -35.02 -6.68
CA ALA A 36 -18.74 -34.65 -7.67
C ALA A 36 -18.58 -33.13 -7.77
N GLU A 37 -19.69 -32.38 -7.75
CA GLU A 37 -19.66 -30.92 -7.79
C GLU A 37 -19.07 -30.33 -6.50
N SER A 38 -19.49 -30.82 -5.33
CA SER A 38 -18.93 -30.38 -4.04
C SER A 38 -17.42 -30.67 -3.94
N TYR A 39 -16.97 -31.83 -4.43
CA TYR A 39 -15.55 -32.18 -4.45
C TYR A 39 -14.75 -31.29 -5.43
N ARG A 40 -15.30 -31.05 -6.63
CA ARG A 40 -14.70 -30.17 -7.64
C ARG A 40 -14.56 -28.73 -7.12
N GLU A 41 -15.59 -28.22 -6.44
CA GLU A 41 -15.59 -26.91 -5.81
C GLU A 41 -14.51 -26.84 -4.71
N HIS A 42 -14.44 -27.84 -3.82
CA HIS A 42 -13.43 -27.89 -2.77
C HIS A 42 -12.00 -27.85 -3.34
N LEU A 43 -11.73 -28.62 -4.40
CA LEU A 43 -10.41 -28.59 -5.07
C LEU A 43 -10.11 -27.20 -5.67
N SER A 44 -11.10 -26.56 -6.30
CA SER A 44 -10.93 -25.22 -6.85
C SER A 44 -10.69 -24.16 -5.76
N GLU A 45 -11.42 -24.23 -4.65
CA GLU A 45 -11.25 -23.33 -3.50
C GLU A 45 -9.85 -23.49 -2.89
N ARG A 46 -9.35 -24.72 -2.72
CA ARG A 46 -7.99 -24.99 -2.23
C ARG A 46 -6.90 -24.47 -3.17
N SER A 47 -7.08 -24.61 -4.47
CA SER A 47 -6.15 -24.06 -5.46
C SER A 47 -6.08 -22.54 -5.37
N LYS A 48 -7.23 -21.87 -5.25
CA LYS A 48 -7.31 -20.41 -5.11
C LYS A 48 -6.73 -19.91 -3.79
N GLU A 49 -7.01 -20.61 -2.69
CA GLU A 49 -6.44 -20.31 -1.37
C GLU A 49 -4.90 -20.31 -1.44
N HIS A 50 -4.30 -21.30 -2.09
CA HIS A 50 -2.85 -21.38 -2.26
C HIS A 50 -2.29 -20.24 -3.14
N GLU A 51 -2.95 -19.92 -4.25
CA GLU A 51 -2.55 -18.80 -5.12
C GLU A 51 -2.58 -17.46 -4.35
N TYR A 52 -3.64 -17.22 -3.57
CA TYR A 52 -3.71 -16.06 -2.70
C TYR A 52 -2.59 -16.03 -1.67
N ALA A 53 -2.25 -17.17 -1.04
CA ALA A 53 -1.15 -17.24 -0.09
C ALA A 53 0.20 -16.85 -0.71
N VAL A 54 0.49 -17.33 -1.92
CA VAL A 54 1.71 -16.99 -2.67
C VAL A 54 1.75 -15.48 -3.00
N ASN A 55 0.65 -14.93 -3.52
CA ASN A 55 0.57 -13.52 -3.89
C ASN A 55 0.64 -12.60 -2.65
N LEU A 56 -0.06 -12.94 -1.57
CA LEU A 56 0.03 -12.21 -0.29
C LEU A 56 1.46 -12.18 0.22
N LYS A 57 2.15 -13.32 0.23
CA LYS A 57 3.55 -13.37 0.65
C LYS A 57 4.42 -12.44 -0.21
N LYS A 58 4.25 -12.47 -1.53
CA LYS A 58 5.01 -11.61 -2.45
C LYS A 58 4.78 -10.13 -2.17
N ASP A 59 3.53 -9.74 -1.93
CA ASP A 59 3.15 -8.37 -1.60
C ASP A 59 3.81 -7.93 -0.28
N LEU A 60 3.71 -8.74 0.78
CA LEU A 60 4.30 -8.46 2.10
C LEU A 60 5.84 -8.41 2.09
N VAL A 61 6.49 -9.31 1.35
CA VAL A 61 7.94 -9.26 1.13
C VAL A 61 8.31 -7.98 0.37
N SER A 62 7.48 -7.61 -0.61
CA SER A 62 7.48 -6.32 -1.28
C SER A 62 7.56 -5.13 -0.31
N ASP A 63 6.54 -5.04 0.54
CA ASP A 63 6.33 -3.95 1.48
C ASP A 63 7.47 -3.87 2.49
N THR A 64 7.84 -4.99 3.11
CA THR A 64 8.95 -5.04 4.07
C THR A 64 10.28 -4.59 3.46
N ALA A 65 10.58 -4.96 2.21
CA ALA A 65 11.76 -4.48 1.50
C ALA A 65 11.70 -2.97 1.27
N ASN A 66 10.55 -2.43 0.82
CA ASN A 66 10.37 -1.00 0.60
C ASN A 66 10.46 -0.18 1.89
N ILE A 67 9.88 -0.67 2.99
CA ILE A 67 9.94 -0.02 4.31
C ILE A 67 11.40 0.16 4.78
N ASN A 68 12.28 -0.80 4.46
CA ASN A 68 13.70 -0.71 4.83
C ASN A 68 14.43 0.46 4.16
N PHE A 69 13.97 0.90 2.98
CA PHE A 69 14.50 2.10 2.32
C PHE A 69 13.79 3.37 2.80
N TRP A 70 12.50 3.25 3.13
CA TRP A 70 11.67 4.39 3.48
C TRP A 70 12.02 5.01 4.84
N ILE A 71 12.17 4.18 5.87
CA ILE A 71 12.46 4.67 7.23
C ILE A 71 13.75 5.52 7.27
N PRO A 72 14.91 5.06 6.73
CA PRO A 72 16.13 5.87 6.71
C PRO A 72 15.99 7.16 5.90
N ALA A 73 15.22 7.13 4.80
CA ALA A 73 14.96 8.31 3.99
C ALA A 73 14.17 9.35 4.79
N LEU A 74 13.12 8.95 5.51
CA LEU A 74 12.36 9.85 6.39
C LEU A 74 13.24 10.44 7.51
N MET A 75 14.10 9.63 8.12
CA MET A 75 15.08 10.14 9.11
C MET A 75 16.02 11.18 8.50
N THR A 76 16.47 10.96 7.27
CA THR A 76 17.30 11.92 6.54
C THR A 76 16.54 13.22 6.26
N ARG A 77 15.22 13.14 5.96
CA ARG A 77 14.37 14.32 5.75
C ARG A 77 14.16 15.11 7.03
N ILE A 78 13.99 14.44 8.17
CA ILE A 78 13.94 15.09 9.50
C ILE A 78 15.21 15.90 9.74
N ALA A 79 16.39 15.31 9.54
CA ALA A 79 17.68 16.01 9.73
C ALA A 79 17.88 17.20 8.76
N LYS A 80 17.40 17.07 7.52
CA LYS A 80 17.37 18.18 6.54
C LYS A 80 16.49 19.32 7.03
N PHE A 81 15.35 19.03 7.65
CA PHE A 81 14.45 20.04 8.20
C PHE A 81 14.99 20.69 9.47
N ASP A 82 15.70 19.96 10.32
CA ASP A 82 16.47 20.55 11.42
C ASP A 82 17.47 21.59 10.91
N THR A 83 18.18 21.25 9.84
CA THR A 83 19.13 22.16 9.21
C THR A 83 18.45 23.41 8.62
N LEU A 84 17.28 23.25 8.01
CA LEU A 84 16.49 24.37 7.48
C LEU A 84 15.99 25.29 8.59
N ILE A 85 15.46 24.73 9.68
CA ILE A 85 15.02 25.51 10.85
C ILE A 85 16.19 26.32 11.40
N ASN A 86 17.37 25.72 11.57
CA ASN A 86 18.56 26.43 12.04
C ASN A 86 18.93 27.64 11.14
N TYR A 87 18.72 27.55 9.82
CA TYR A 87 18.93 28.69 8.92
C TYR A 87 17.87 29.78 9.10
N LEU A 88 16.61 29.40 9.31
CA LEU A 88 15.49 30.33 9.49
C LEU A 88 15.53 31.04 10.85
N GLU A 89 16.07 30.39 11.89
CA GLU A 89 16.24 30.94 13.24
C GLU A 89 17.46 31.86 13.36
N ALA A 90 18.43 31.74 12.44
CA ALA A 90 19.66 32.51 12.50
C ALA A 90 19.39 34.02 12.40
N SER A 91 19.96 34.79 13.32
CA SER A 91 19.88 36.25 13.27
C SER A 91 20.81 36.82 12.19
N GLY A 92 20.26 37.65 11.31
CA GLY A 92 21.04 38.34 10.28
C GLY A 92 21.22 37.52 9.00
N PRO A 93 22.16 37.90 8.12
CA PRO A 93 22.33 37.23 6.84
C PRO A 93 22.73 35.76 7.00
N VAL A 94 22.06 34.90 6.23
CA VAL A 94 22.33 33.47 6.20
C VAL A 94 23.67 33.22 5.50
N LYS A 95 24.55 32.46 6.15
CA LYS A 95 25.90 32.14 5.63
C LYS A 95 25.89 31.17 4.45
N ASN A 96 24.91 30.29 4.38
CA ASN A 96 24.76 29.29 3.32
C ASN A 96 23.33 29.29 2.75
N GLY A 97 22.99 30.40 2.12
CA GLY A 97 21.72 30.63 1.44
C GLY A 97 21.44 29.63 0.33
N SER A 98 22.48 29.15 -0.37
CA SER A 98 22.30 28.12 -1.40
C SER A 98 21.71 26.83 -0.82
N ASN A 99 22.28 26.34 0.30
CA ASN A 99 21.75 25.19 1.00
C ASN A 99 20.38 25.47 1.63
N MET A 100 20.16 26.66 2.19
CA MET A 100 18.84 27.05 2.72
C MET A 100 17.75 26.96 1.64
N TYR A 101 17.99 27.54 0.46
CA TYR A 101 17.06 27.46 -0.67
C TYR A 101 16.86 26.01 -1.15
N TYR A 102 17.92 25.22 -1.19
CA TYR A 102 17.84 23.80 -1.53
C TYR A 102 16.93 23.02 -0.57
N LEU A 103 17.15 23.15 0.73
CA LEU A 103 16.35 22.49 1.75
C LEU A 103 14.89 23.00 1.75
N ALA A 104 14.70 24.30 1.58
CA ALA A 104 13.37 24.90 1.43
C ALA A 104 12.61 24.32 0.23
N ARG A 105 13.28 24.15 -0.92
CA ARG A 105 12.67 23.52 -2.09
C ARG A 105 12.32 22.05 -1.83
N LEU A 106 13.21 21.31 -1.17
CA LEU A 106 12.96 19.91 -0.78
C LEU A 106 11.78 19.76 0.18
N SER A 107 11.49 20.77 1.01
CA SER A 107 10.34 20.72 1.92
C SER A 107 8.99 20.65 1.21
N THR A 108 8.93 21.06 -0.07
CA THR A 108 7.73 21.01 -0.93
C THR A 108 7.66 19.75 -1.80
N ARG A 109 8.52 18.77 -1.55
CA ARG A 109 8.60 17.53 -2.33
C ARG A 109 8.35 16.36 -1.41
N ASN A 110 7.12 15.89 -1.41
CA ASN A 110 6.70 14.71 -0.67
C ASN A 110 6.50 13.56 -1.65
N GLN A 111 7.05 12.41 -1.28
CA GLN A 111 6.68 11.14 -1.85
C GLN A 111 6.01 10.32 -0.76
N VAL A 112 5.18 9.40 -1.20
CA VAL A 112 4.31 8.58 -0.36
C VAL A 112 4.77 7.13 -0.46
N PHE A 113 4.86 6.44 0.68
CA PHE A 113 4.99 4.98 0.66
C PHE A 113 3.65 4.39 0.26
N GLU A 114 3.65 3.52 -0.74
CA GLU A 114 2.45 2.85 -1.24
C GLU A 114 2.48 1.38 -0.78
N PRO A 115 1.62 0.98 0.17
CA PRO A 115 1.48 -0.42 0.57
C PRO A 115 0.99 -1.27 -0.60
N ARG A 116 1.47 -2.51 -0.71
CA ARG A 116 0.97 -3.48 -1.68
C ARG A 116 -0.17 -4.28 -1.08
N ASP A 117 -1.37 -3.71 -1.13
CA ASP A 117 -2.58 -4.34 -0.62
C ASP A 117 -3.46 -4.96 -1.73
N ASN A 118 -2.96 -5.04 -2.97
CA ASN A 118 -3.71 -5.54 -4.14
C ASN A 118 -4.36 -6.90 -3.90
N THR A 119 -3.60 -7.87 -3.41
CA THR A 119 -4.12 -9.23 -3.18
C THR A 119 -5.22 -9.23 -2.11
N ILE A 120 -5.04 -8.46 -1.04
CA ILE A 120 -6.05 -8.33 0.04
C ILE A 120 -7.31 -7.65 -0.48
N LEU A 121 -7.17 -6.58 -1.26
CA LEU A 121 -8.28 -5.87 -1.89
C LEU A 121 -9.06 -6.76 -2.85
N GLU A 122 -8.36 -7.58 -3.64
CA GLU A 122 -8.99 -8.56 -4.54
C GLU A 122 -9.80 -9.59 -3.74
N MET A 123 -9.20 -10.18 -2.70
CA MET A 123 -9.86 -11.16 -1.84
C MET A 123 -11.09 -10.59 -1.13
N LYS A 124 -11.04 -9.32 -0.73
CA LYS A 124 -12.19 -8.62 -0.13
C LYS A 124 -13.30 -8.40 -1.14
N SER A 125 -12.94 -7.86 -2.31
CA SER A 125 -13.91 -7.49 -3.34
C SER A 125 -14.62 -8.72 -3.94
N SER A 126 -13.92 -9.85 -3.99
CA SER A 126 -14.46 -11.13 -4.47
C SER A 126 -15.14 -11.98 -3.38
N GLY A 127 -15.09 -11.57 -2.11
CA GLY A 127 -15.56 -12.38 -0.98
C GLY A 127 -14.70 -13.63 -0.68
N ASN A 128 -13.51 -13.71 -1.29
CA ASN A 128 -12.59 -14.84 -1.17
C ASN A 128 -11.75 -14.84 0.12
N LEU A 129 -11.86 -13.84 0.99
CA LEU A 129 -11.28 -13.92 2.34
C LEU A 129 -11.74 -15.18 3.11
N ARG A 130 -12.95 -15.68 2.83
CA ARG A 130 -13.47 -16.92 3.42
C ARG A 130 -12.68 -18.17 3.02
N LEU A 131 -11.91 -18.11 1.93
CA LEU A 131 -11.11 -19.22 1.43
C LEU A 131 -9.89 -19.50 2.31
N ILE A 132 -9.40 -18.50 3.06
CA ILE A 132 -8.29 -18.70 4.01
C ILE A 132 -8.83 -19.40 5.26
N HIS A 133 -8.50 -20.69 5.41
CA HIS A 133 -9.03 -21.50 6.51
C HIS A 133 -8.35 -21.19 7.85
N ASN A 134 -7.06 -20.82 7.82
CA ASN A 134 -6.31 -20.49 9.03
C ASN A 134 -6.76 -19.12 9.57
N ARG A 135 -7.49 -19.14 10.69
CA ARG A 135 -8.04 -17.93 11.34
C ARG A 135 -6.96 -16.98 11.85
N GLU A 136 -5.77 -17.48 12.17
CA GLU A 136 -4.67 -16.61 12.58
C GLU A 136 -4.12 -15.78 11.42
N ILE A 137 -4.10 -16.33 10.20
CA ILE A 137 -3.74 -15.58 8.99
C ILE A 137 -4.80 -14.52 8.71
N VAL A 138 -6.08 -14.88 8.81
CA VAL A 138 -7.19 -13.92 8.64
C VAL A 138 -7.10 -12.77 9.65
N ASN A 139 -6.84 -13.06 10.93
CA ASN A 139 -6.66 -12.01 11.94
C ASN A 139 -5.43 -11.14 11.63
N GLY A 140 -4.32 -11.74 11.21
CA GLY A 140 -3.13 -11.00 10.79
C GLY A 140 -3.36 -10.09 9.58
N LEU A 141 -4.20 -10.51 8.63
CA LEU A 141 -4.63 -9.66 7.51
C LEU A 141 -5.48 -8.47 7.97
N MET A 142 -6.34 -8.66 8.97
CA MET A 142 -7.09 -7.54 9.58
C MET A 142 -6.16 -6.56 10.29
N ASP A 143 -5.14 -7.07 11.00
CA ASP A 143 -4.12 -6.23 11.63
C ASP A 143 -3.30 -5.46 10.59
N TYR A 144 -2.92 -6.12 9.49
CA TYR A 144 -2.27 -5.48 8.34
C TYR A 144 -3.11 -4.32 7.81
N GLU A 145 -4.39 -4.56 7.49
CA GLU A 145 -5.28 -3.54 6.94
C GLU A 145 -5.46 -2.36 7.90
N LYS A 146 -5.56 -2.65 9.20
CA LYS A 146 -5.67 -1.60 10.21
C LYS A 146 -4.46 -0.68 10.18
N VAL A 147 -3.25 -1.21 10.11
CA VAL A 147 -2.03 -0.40 10.09
C VAL A 147 -1.91 0.37 8.77
N VAL A 148 -2.27 -0.24 7.64
CA VAL A 148 -2.34 0.46 6.33
C VAL A 148 -3.33 1.63 6.38
N GLN A 149 -4.51 1.44 6.97
CA GLN A 149 -5.49 2.52 7.11
C GLN A 149 -5.01 3.63 8.05
N GLU A 150 -4.37 3.27 9.17
CA GLU A 150 -3.77 4.24 10.08
C GLU A 150 -2.66 5.06 9.39
N TYR A 151 -1.89 4.43 8.51
CA TYR A 151 -0.89 5.09 7.67
C TYR A 151 -1.55 6.07 6.68
N ARG A 152 -2.56 5.63 5.92
CA ARG A 152 -3.32 6.50 5.00
C ARG A 152 -3.94 7.72 5.70
N ASN A 153 -4.51 7.53 6.89
CA ASN A 153 -5.07 8.64 7.66
C ASN A 153 -4.01 9.68 8.07
N LEU A 154 -2.76 9.26 8.31
CA LEU A 154 -1.66 10.17 8.58
C LEU A 154 -1.34 11.02 7.34
N GLN A 155 -1.39 10.43 6.15
CA GLN A 155 -1.14 11.14 4.88
C GLN A 155 -2.16 12.26 4.62
N ASP A 156 -3.42 12.07 5.01
CA ASP A 156 -4.44 13.11 4.90
C ASP A 156 -4.15 14.32 5.80
N ILE A 157 -3.56 14.09 6.98
CA ILE A 157 -3.13 15.16 7.89
C ILE A 157 -1.95 15.90 7.26
N GLU A 158 -0.98 15.14 6.79
CA GLU A 158 0.22 15.61 6.11
C GLU A 158 -0.08 16.50 4.90
N GLN A 159 -1.03 16.13 4.05
CA GLN A 159 -1.42 16.92 2.89
C GLN A 159 -2.01 18.29 3.30
N LYS A 160 -2.71 18.36 4.43
CA LYS A 160 -3.25 19.62 4.96
C LYS A 160 -2.13 20.53 5.48
N GLU A 161 -1.12 19.96 6.13
CA GLU A 161 0.06 20.69 6.59
C GLU A 161 0.84 21.31 5.43
N ASP A 162 1.02 20.55 4.33
CA ASP A 162 1.68 21.02 3.12
C ASP A 162 1.02 22.28 2.53
N VAL A 163 -0.32 22.25 2.39
CA VAL A 163 -1.11 23.37 1.84
C VAL A 163 -0.92 24.66 2.63
N LEU A 164 -0.70 24.56 3.94
CA LEU A 164 -0.48 25.72 4.81
C LEU A 164 0.96 26.25 4.75
N SER A 165 1.93 25.36 4.52
CA SER A 165 3.36 25.72 4.50
C SER A 165 3.83 26.35 3.17
N TYR A 166 3.30 25.91 2.03
CA TYR A 166 3.79 26.30 0.71
C TYR A 166 3.66 27.81 0.41
N PRO A 167 2.56 28.50 0.79
CA PRO A 167 2.45 29.93 0.59
C PRO A 167 3.54 30.72 1.33
N LEU A 168 3.95 30.27 2.52
CA LEU A 168 4.98 30.94 3.31
C LEU A 168 6.35 30.87 2.63
N LEU A 169 6.66 29.75 1.98
CA LEU A 169 7.87 29.65 1.16
C LEU A 169 7.86 30.67 0.01
N GLY A 170 6.72 30.85 -0.67
CA GLY A 170 6.57 31.86 -1.73
C GLY A 170 6.63 33.32 -1.23
N GLN A 171 6.32 33.56 0.04
CA GLN A 171 6.39 34.90 0.66
C GLN A 171 7.78 35.23 1.21
N LEU A 172 8.57 34.22 1.58
CA LEU A 172 9.88 34.38 2.23
C LEU A 172 11.06 34.17 1.28
N PHE A 173 10.93 33.29 0.28
CA PHE A 173 12.00 32.93 -0.65
C PHE A 173 11.76 33.55 -2.04
N ASP A 174 12.85 33.86 -2.74
CA ASP A 174 12.79 34.37 -4.12
C ASP A 174 12.45 33.25 -5.11
N ALA A 175 11.28 33.35 -5.74
CA ALA A 175 10.85 32.43 -6.78
C ALA A 175 11.81 32.39 -8.00
N LYS A 176 12.54 33.47 -8.29
CA LYS A 176 13.53 33.50 -9.37
C LYS A 176 14.71 32.57 -9.10
N ILE A 177 15.13 32.47 -7.83
CA ILE A 177 16.17 31.51 -7.42
C ILE A 177 15.62 30.09 -7.52
N PHE A 178 14.38 29.86 -7.09
CA PHE A 178 13.72 28.56 -7.26
C PHE A 178 13.60 28.12 -8.73
N ASN A 179 13.43 29.05 -9.67
CA ASN A 179 13.41 28.74 -11.10
C ASN A 179 14.77 28.23 -11.60
N GLN A 180 15.88 28.75 -11.07
CA GLN A 180 17.24 28.33 -11.44
C GLN A 180 17.61 26.93 -10.91
N MET A 181 16.86 26.42 -9.93
CA MET A 181 17.15 25.14 -9.27
C MET A 181 16.56 23.93 -9.98
N VAL A 182 15.78 24.11 -11.05
CA VAL A 182 15.14 23.00 -11.76
C VAL A 182 16.08 22.48 -12.85
N SER A 183 16.41 21.19 -12.79
CA SER A 183 17.11 20.47 -13.85
C SER A 183 16.23 19.29 -14.24
N VAL A 184 15.82 19.18 -15.50
CA VAL A 184 15.04 18.01 -15.94
C VAL A 184 16.03 16.91 -16.32
N LYS A 185 16.08 15.85 -15.51
CA LYS A 185 16.81 14.62 -15.84
C LYS A 185 15.82 13.49 -16.10
N THR A 186 16.12 12.66 -17.09
CA THR A 186 15.28 11.52 -17.50
C THR A 186 15.70 10.20 -16.85
N SER A 187 16.57 10.22 -15.84
CA SER A 187 17.03 9.01 -15.16
C SER A 187 15.94 8.44 -14.25
N GLU A 188 15.77 7.12 -14.27
CA GLU A 188 14.90 6.41 -13.33
C GLU A 188 15.33 6.69 -11.88
N LEU A 189 14.35 6.83 -10.98
CA LEU A 189 14.59 7.04 -9.55
C LEU A 189 14.73 5.69 -8.85
N THR A 190 15.75 5.54 -8.01
CA THR A 190 15.82 4.44 -7.05
C THR A 190 14.74 4.60 -5.97
N ALA A 191 14.35 3.51 -5.31
CA ALA A 191 13.37 3.54 -4.21
C ALA A 191 13.80 4.50 -3.07
N GLN A 192 15.11 4.56 -2.79
CA GLN A 192 15.68 5.45 -1.78
C GLN A 192 15.58 6.93 -2.19
N GLU A 193 15.85 7.26 -3.45
CA GLU A 193 15.73 8.62 -3.96
C GLU A 193 14.26 9.08 -4.01
N TYR A 194 13.36 8.18 -4.36
CA TYR A 194 11.93 8.42 -4.31
C TYR A 194 11.51 8.74 -2.87
N ALA A 195 11.82 7.87 -1.91
CA ALA A 195 11.58 8.09 -0.48
C ALA A 195 12.17 9.40 0.07
N GLY A 196 13.33 9.82 -0.47
CA GLY A 196 14.04 11.04 -0.09
C GLY A 196 13.43 12.35 -0.60
N GLY A 197 12.30 12.31 -1.31
CA GLY A 197 11.64 13.49 -1.89
C GLY A 197 12.10 13.82 -3.32
N SER A 198 12.66 12.84 -4.06
CA SER A 198 13.03 12.96 -5.47
C SER A 198 13.95 14.16 -5.80
N THR A 199 15.22 14.07 -5.40
CA THR A 199 16.21 15.14 -5.57
C THR A 199 16.80 15.26 -6.98
N ASN A 200 16.57 14.28 -7.86
CA ASN A 200 17.33 14.14 -9.11
C ASN A 200 17.07 15.28 -10.11
N ASN A 201 15.95 15.99 -9.94
CA ASN A 201 15.58 17.14 -10.75
C ASN A 201 15.93 18.50 -10.11
N LEU A 202 16.76 18.52 -9.07
CA LEU A 202 17.16 19.73 -8.35
C LEU A 202 18.67 19.95 -8.42
N VAL A 203 19.05 21.21 -8.64
CA VAL A 203 20.43 21.69 -8.53
C VAL A 203 20.52 22.79 -7.47
N MET A 204 21.70 22.91 -6.85
CA MET A 204 21.99 23.99 -5.90
C MET A 204 21.99 25.34 -6.63
N PRO A 205 21.32 26.38 -6.12
CA PRO A 205 21.40 27.70 -6.74
C PRO A 205 22.80 28.31 -6.51
N PRO A 206 23.29 29.15 -7.44
CA PRO A 206 24.61 29.76 -7.28
C PRO A 206 24.64 30.81 -6.16
N GLY A 207 25.81 31.02 -5.56
CA GLY A 207 26.06 32.11 -4.61
C GLY A 207 25.44 31.91 -3.22
N ASN A 208 25.06 33.02 -2.58
CA ASN A 208 24.51 33.05 -1.22
C ASN A 208 23.16 33.79 -1.16
N PRO A 209 22.12 33.28 -1.85
CA PRO A 209 20.82 33.95 -1.91
C PRO A 209 20.20 34.11 -0.52
N GLN A 210 19.65 35.28 -0.24
CA GLN A 210 18.99 35.59 1.03
C GLN A 210 17.47 35.47 0.89
N LEU A 211 16.75 35.48 2.02
CA LEU A 211 15.29 35.63 2.00
C LEU A 211 14.91 36.99 1.39
N ILE A 212 13.77 37.04 0.69
CA ILE A 212 13.23 38.30 0.16
C ILE A 212 12.51 39.12 1.23
N SER A 213 12.13 38.48 2.34
CA SER A 213 11.44 39.08 3.47
C SER A 213 11.97 38.53 4.79
N ASN A 214 12.21 39.42 5.75
CA ASN A 214 12.62 39.10 7.12
C ASN A 214 11.46 39.24 8.13
N ASP A 215 10.24 39.06 7.64
CA ASP A 215 9.01 39.09 8.44
C ASP A 215 9.03 37.96 9.48
N LYS A 216 9.26 38.33 10.75
CA LYS A 216 9.46 37.40 11.86
C LYS A 216 8.24 36.50 12.09
N GLU A 217 7.04 37.02 11.88
CA GLU A 217 5.81 36.25 12.09
C GLU A 217 5.69 35.13 11.06
N LYS A 218 5.93 35.46 9.78
CA LYS A 218 5.93 34.47 8.69
C LYS A 218 7.05 33.44 8.83
N ILE A 219 8.25 33.88 9.22
CA ILE A 219 9.38 32.97 9.49
C ILE A 219 9.00 32.00 10.61
N ASN A 220 8.45 32.50 11.71
CA ASN A 220 7.99 31.67 12.83
C ASN A 220 6.90 30.68 12.40
N MET A 221 5.92 31.12 11.60
CA MET A 221 4.89 30.22 11.05
C MET A 221 5.50 29.13 10.15
N LEU A 222 6.49 29.47 9.32
CA LEU A 222 7.15 28.49 8.46
C LEU A 222 7.92 27.46 9.31
N ILE A 223 8.65 27.91 10.33
CA ILE A 223 9.33 27.03 11.29
C ILE A 223 8.32 26.10 11.97
N TYR A 224 7.18 26.63 12.42
CA TYR A 224 6.12 25.84 13.03
C TYR A 224 5.63 24.71 12.12
N TYR A 225 5.33 25.01 10.84
CA TYR A 225 4.86 23.98 9.91
C TYR A 225 5.96 22.98 9.53
N ILE A 226 7.22 23.40 9.40
CA ILE A 226 8.34 22.48 9.18
C ILE A 226 8.51 21.56 10.40
N HIS A 227 8.37 22.09 11.62
CA HIS A 227 8.41 21.31 12.84
C HIS A 227 7.26 20.30 12.90
N GLN A 228 6.04 20.73 12.56
CA GLN A 228 4.88 19.85 12.49
C GLN A 228 5.11 18.72 11.48
N ARG A 229 5.64 19.03 10.28
CA ARG A 229 5.99 18.04 9.26
C ARG A 229 7.02 17.02 9.75
N LYS A 230 8.01 17.42 10.54
CA LYS A 230 8.93 16.48 11.20
C LYS A 230 8.20 15.53 12.15
N SER A 231 7.25 16.05 12.94
CA SER A 231 6.42 15.23 13.82
C SER A 231 5.61 14.20 13.03
N SER A 232 5.06 14.60 11.88
CA SER A 232 4.36 13.69 10.96
C SER A 232 5.28 12.59 10.44
N PHE A 233 6.51 12.91 10.00
CA PHE A 233 7.50 11.88 9.63
C PHE A 233 7.85 10.92 10.77
N MET A 234 7.92 11.39 12.01
CA MET A 234 8.13 10.50 13.16
C MET A 234 6.93 9.57 13.36
N GLY A 235 5.71 10.08 13.17
CA GLY A 235 4.49 9.27 13.13
C GLY A 235 4.54 8.22 12.02
N GLU A 236 4.99 8.61 10.83
CA GLU A 236 5.11 7.75 9.66
C GLU A 236 6.11 6.63 9.91
N ILE A 237 7.32 6.94 10.40
CA ILE A 237 8.34 5.97 10.79
C ILE A 237 7.77 4.97 11.80
N ARG A 238 7.02 5.44 12.80
CA ARG A 238 6.40 4.56 13.80
C ARG A 238 5.40 3.61 13.15
N ARG A 239 4.51 4.10 12.27
CA ARG A 239 3.52 3.26 11.57
C ARG A 239 4.18 2.24 10.66
N LEU A 240 5.18 2.64 9.88
CA LEU A 240 5.93 1.73 9.00
C LEU A 240 6.72 0.68 9.80
N THR A 241 7.22 1.04 10.99
CA THR A 241 7.86 0.06 11.88
C THR A 241 6.87 -1.00 12.37
N VAL A 242 5.66 -0.57 12.78
CA VAL A 242 4.59 -1.51 13.14
C VAL A 242 4.17 -2.36 11.95
N GLN A 243 3.97 -1.75 10.77
CA GLN A 243 3.63 -2.44 9.53
C GLN A 243 4.62 -3.55 9.24
N LYS A 244 5.92 -3.24 9.25
CA LYS A 244 6.99 -4.23 9.04
C LYS A 244 6.92 -5.40 10.03
N THR A 245 6.59 -5.16 11.30
CA THR A 245 6.42 -6.22 12.29
C THR A 245 5.23 -7.11 11.95
N VAL A 246 4.08 -6.52 11.60
CA VAL A 246 2.87 -7.26 11.18
C VAL A 246 3.15 -8.08 9.93
N ASP A 247 3.76 -7.48 8.91
CA ASP A 247 4.11 -8.14 7.66
C ASP A 247 5.03 -9.34 7.90
N THR A 248 6.08 -9.16 8.69
CA THR A 248 7.06 -10.24 8.98
C THR A 248 6.41 -11.40 9.73
N ALA A 249 5.51 -11.10 10.67
CA ALA A 249 4.76 -12.13 11.38
C ALA A 249 3.80 -12.88 10.45
N LEU A 250 3.11 -12.15 9.56
CA LEU A 250 2.17 -12.72 8.61
C LEU A 250 2.88 -13.57 7.54
N ILE A 251 4.01 -13.11 7.00
CA ILE A 251 4.89 -13.89 6.11
C ILE A 251 5.27 -15.21 6.78
N SER A 252 5.68 -15.17 8.05
CA SER A 252 6.10 -16.36 8.79
C SER A 252 4.95 -17.37 8.95
N LYS A 253 3.73 -16.89 9.22
CA LYS A 253 2.53 -17.74 9.31
C LYS A 253 2.12 -18.33 7.97
N ILE A 254 2.12 -17.53 6.90
CA ILE A 254 1.83 -17.98 5.54
C ILE A 254 2.84 -19.05 5.11
N ASN A 255 4.13 -18.81 5.34
CA ASN A 255 5.19 -19.75 5.03
C ASN A 255 5.03 -21.09 5.76
N TYR A 256 4.64 -21.05 7.03
CA TYR A 256 4.40 -22.25 7.83
C TYR A 256 3.17 -23.03 7.32
N GLU A 257 2.03 -22.36 7.17
CA GLU A 257 0.76 -22.98 6.77
C GLU A 257 0.85 -23.60 5.36
N TYR A 258 1.42 -22.86 4.42
CA TYR A 258 1.43 -23.24 3.00
C TYR A 258 2.76 -23.85 2.53
N LYS A 259 3.72 -24.04 3.44
CA LYS A 259 5.06 -24.62 3.17
C LYS A 259 5.88 -23.86 2.12
N LEU A 260 5.77 -22.53 2.11
CA LEU A 260 6.39 -21.65 1.11
C LEU A 260 7.82 -21.22 1.45
N ASN A 261 8.54 -21.88 2.36
CA ASN A 261 9.87 -21.45 2.82
C ASN A 261 10.97 -21.43 1.73
N ASN A 262 10.74 -22.06 0.58
CA ASN A 262 11.72 -22.22 -0.51
C ASN A 262 11.41 -21.40 -1.77
N GLU A 263 10.39 -20.53 -1.73
CA GLU A 263 9.99 -19.62 -2.81
C GLU A 263 10.22 -18.16 -2.41
#